data_AF-A0A381V2X4-F1
#
_entry.id   AF-A0A381V2X4-F1
#
_cell.length_a   1.000
_cell.length_b   1.000
_cell.length_c   1.000
_cell.angle_alpha   90.00
_cell.angle_beta   90.00
_cell.angle_gamma   90.00
#
_symmetry.space_group_name_H-M   'P 1'
#
loop_
_entity.id
_entity.type
_entity.pdbx_description
1 polymer ?
#
loop_
_entity_poly.entity_id
_entity_poly.type
_entity_poly.pdbx_seq_one_letter_code
_entity_poly.pdbx_strand_id
1 'polypeptide(L)' 'PIRMSDTPPSPAAAAPELGQHTEEVLLELGYDWDRIAALREAGAI' A
#
# COMPACT_ATOMS: atom_id res chain seq x y z
N PRO A 1 -2.37 26.00 -8.59
CA PRO A 1 -3.43 24.96 -8.61
C PRO A 1 -4.11 24.90 -9.98
N ILE A 2 -4.17 23.72 -10.59
CA ILE A 2 -4.92 23.49 -11.82
C ILE A 2 -6.40 23.23 -11.49
N ARG A 3 -7.34 23.65 -12.34
CA ARG A 3 -8.78 23.38 -12.20
C ARG A 3 -9.24 22.52 -13.37
N MET A 4 -9.98 21.46 -13.08
CA MET A 4 -10.50 20.51 -14.07
C MET A 4 -12.03 20.45 -13.91
N SER A 5 -12.76 20.49 -15.03
CA SER A 5 -14.24 20.49 -15.03
C SER A 5 -14.82 19.10 -14.81
N ASP A 6 -14.23 18.08 -15.43
CA ASP A 6 -14.83 16.74 -15.49
C ASP A 6 -14.34 15.83 -14.36
N THR A 7 -13.06 15.94 -14.01
CA THR A 7 -12.42 15.24 -12.88
C THR A 7 -11.73 16.25 -11.97
N PRO A 8 -12.48 17.02 -11.18
CA PRO A 8 -11.89 17.95 -10.22
C PRO A 8 -11.01 17.18 -9.23
N PRO A 9 -9.76 17.62 -8.98
CA PRO A 9 -8.89 16.94 -8.04
C PRO A 9 -9.45 17.06 -6.62
N SER A 10 -9.53 15.94 -5.91
CA SER A 10 -9.82 15.91 -4.47
C SER A 10 -8.53 15.99 -3.65
N PRO A 11 -8.57 16.50 -2.41
CA PRO A 11 -7.46 16.34 -1.48
C PRO A 11 -7.13 14.86 -1.32
N ALA A 12 -5.84 14.52 -1.40
CA ALA A 12 -5.40 13.16 -1.11
C ALA A 12 -5.67 12.81 0.37
N ALA A 13 -5.78 11.52 0.66
CA ALA A 13 -5.80 11.02 2.03
C ALA A 13 -4.52 11.42 2.79
N ALA A 14 -4.53 11.27 4.11
CA ALA A 14 -3.32 11.40 4.90
C ALA A 14 -2.22 10.48 4.36
N ALA A 15 -0.96 10.92 4.49
CA ALA A 15 0.17 10.09 4.11
C ALA A 15 0.15 8.78 4.92
N PRO A 16 0.44 7.63 4.30
CA PRO A 16 0.43 6.36 5.01
C PRO A 16 1.58 6.28 6.01
N GLU A 17 1.41 5.44 7.04
CA GLU A 17 2.49 5.06 7.94
C GLU A 17 3.47 4.10 7.25
N LEU A 18 4.68 3.98 7.81
CA LEU A 18 5.66 2.99 7.33
C LEU A 18 5.06 1.59 7.46
N GLY A 19 4.93 0.90 6.32
CA GLY A 19 4.44 -0.47 6.27
C GLY A 19 2.92 -0.63 6.27
N GLN A 20 2.12 0.46 6.28
CA GLN A 20 0.65 0.40 6.42
C GLN A 20 -0.04 -0.53 5.39
N HIS A 21 0.53 -0.67 4.19
CA HIS A 21 -0.05 -1.44 3.09
C HIS A 21 0.83 -2.60 2.61
N THR A 22 1.90 -2.95 3.34
CA THR A 22 2.87 -3.95 2.88
C THR A 22 2.20 -5.31 2.67
N GLU A 23 1.46 -5.81 3.65
CA GLU A 23 0.79 -7.11 3.58
C GLU A 23 -0.36 -7.11 2.57
N GLU A 24 -1.11 -6.00 2.46
CA GLU A 24 -2.19 -5.83 1.48
C GLU A 24 -1.66 -5.99 0.06
N VAL A 25 -0.59 -5.28 -0.29
CA VAL A 25 0.06 -5.38 -1.61
C VAL A 25 0.63 -6.77 -1.85
N LEU A 26 1.24 -7.41 -0.84
CA LEU A 26 1.77 -8.77 -1.00
C LEU A 26 0.67 -9.80 -1.27
N LEU A 27 -0.47 -9.70 -0.59
CA LEU A 27 -1.63 -10.55 -0.83
C LEU A 27 -2.19 -10.35 -2.24
N GLU A 28 -2.29 -9.10 -2.71
CA GLU A 28 -2.71 -8.79 -4.08
C GLU A 28 -1.77 -9.36 -5.15
N LEU A 29 -0.47 -9.43 -4.84
CA LEU A 29 0.54 -10.06 -5.68
C LEU A 29 0.51 -11.60 -5.63
N GLY A 30 -0.36 -12.19 -4.81
CA GLY A 30 -0.54 -13.63 -4.70
C GLY A 30 0.37 -14.32 -3.70
N TYR A 31 1.00 -13.57 -2.78
CA TYR A 31 1.69 -14.16 -1.64
C TYR A 31 0.67 -14.66 -0.64
N ASP A 32 0.90 -15.84 -0.08
CA ASP A 32 0.12 -16.34 1.05
C ASP A 32 0.70 -15.84 2.39
N TRP A 33 -0.06 -16.04 3.46
CA TRP A 33 0.33 -15.63 4.81
C TRP A 33 1.61 -16.33 5.30
N ASP A 34 1.84 -17.57 4.90
CA ASP A 34 3.04 -18.32 5.27
C ASP A 34 4.29 -17.67 4.66
N ARG A 35 4.20 -17.24 3.40
CA ARG A 35 5.29 -16.55 2.71
C ARG A 35 5.52 -15.15 3.26
N ILE A 36 4.45 -14.41 3.58
CA ILE A 36 4.56 -13.08 4.18
C ILE A 36 5.22 -13.18 5.56
N ALA A 37 4.83 -14.15 6.38
CA ALA A 37 5.47 -14.39 7.68
C ALA A 37 6.96 -14.69 7.53
N ALA A 38 7.35 -15.51 6.55
CA ALA A 38 8.76 -15.81 6.28
C ALA A 38 9.57 -14.56 5.87
N LEU A 39 8.99 -13.62 5.12
CA LEU A 39 9.64 -12.35 4.76
C LEU A 39 9.85 -11.46 5.98
N ARG A 40 8.87 -11.43 6.88
CA ARG A 40 8.93 -10.67 8.14
C ARG A 40 10.00 -11.22 9.08
N GLU A 41 10.06 -12.54 9.24
CA GLU A 41 11.11 -13.21 10.04
C GLU A 41 12.51 -13.01 9.44
N ALA A 42 12.61 -12.90 8.10
CA ALA A 42 13.86 -12.59 7.42
C ALA A 42 14.26 -11.10 7.48
N GLY A 43 13.40 -10.22 8.02
CA GLY A 43 13.62 -8.77 8.03
C GLY A 43 13.63 -8.12 6.65
N ALA A 44 13.00 -8.77 5.66
CA ALA A 44 12.87 -8.24 4.30
C ALA A 44 11.73 -7.23 4.17
N ILE A 45 10.79 -7.24 5.12
CA ILE A 45 9.66 -6.33 5.27
C ILE A 45 9.48 -5.92 6.74
#